data_AF-A0A536LG08-F1
#
_entry.id   AF-A0A536LG08-F1
#
_cell.length_a   1.000
_cell.length_b   1.000
_cell.length_c   1.000
_cell.angle_alpha   90.00
_cell.angle_beta   90.00
_cell.angle_gamma   90.00
#
_symmetry.space_group_name_H-M   'P 1'
#
loop_
_entity.id
_entity.type
_entity.pdbx_description
1 polymer ?
#
loop_
_entity_poly.entity_id
_entity_poly.type
_entity_poly.pdbx_seq_one_letter_code
_entity_poly.pdbx_strand_id
1 'polypeptide(L)'
;MLLAGGLSACGGDDGRSKEEVKAELTAYFDKYRAIHEDVNGRIVGLKTKYPQGYLDLADKSVADLQQTKDSYRDYAALFDEFDSRVRALDPPPEISDLVKQVLDADQAVSAINHDRLTKLEAASSTAELGSIFAEDPAFTAAVDRTVELCTSLIDRAKQYDYELDLPCRG
;
A
#
# COMPACT_ATOMS: atom_id res chain seq x y z
N MET A 1 -20.09 -0.31 53.81
CA MET A 1 -18.63 -0.35 53.61
C MET A 1 -18.39 -0.78 52.17
N LEU A 2 -17.90 0.15 51.34
CA LEU A 2 -17.46 -0.13 49.96
C LEU A 2 -16.31 -1.15 50.00
N LEU A 3 -16.26 -2.06 49.03
CA LEU A 3 -15.01 -2.59 48.50
C LEU A 3 -15.09 -2.58 46.97
N ALA A 4 -14.28 -1.70 46.39
CA ALA A 4 -13.97 -1.51 44.99
C ALA A 4 -13.51 -2.85 44.37
N GLY A 5 -13.81 -3.16 43.10
CA GLY A 5 -13.53 -2.30 41.96
C GLY A 5 -12.04 -2.42 41.61
N GLY A 6 -11.66 -3.55 41.01
CA GLY A 6 -10.30 -3.82 40.55
C GLY A 6 -10.38 -4.70 39.30
N LEU A 7 -10.74 -4.07 38.18
CA LEU A 7 -10.56 -4.62 36.84
C LEU A 7 -9.06 -4.89 36.65
N SER A 8 -8.65 -6.15 36.67
CA SER A 8 -7.38 -6.58 36.11
C SER A 8 -7.47 -6.50 34.58
N ALA A 9 -7.44 -5.27 34.05
CA ALA A 9 -7.12 -5.03 32.65
C ALA A 9 -5.59 -5.12 32.52
N CYS A 10 -5.08 -6.35 32.47
CA CYS A 10 -3.67 -6.58 32.15
C CYS A 10 -3.42 -6.24 30.68
N GLY A 11 -2.80 -5.08 30.48
CA GLY A 11 -1.69 -4.90 29.53
C GLY A 11 -2.07 -4.68 28.08
N GLY A 12 -2.49 -3.48 27.73
CA GLY A 12 -2.01 -2.84 26.50
C GLY A 12 -0.72 -2.08 26.83
N ASP A 13 0.33 -2.26 26.03
CA ASP A 13 1.62 -1.58 26.15
C ASP A 13 1.42 -0.10 26.51
N ASP A 14 1.96 0.40 27.62
CA ASP A 14 1.86 1.81 28.07
C ASP A 14 0.66 2.22 28.95
N GLY A 15 -0.18 1.28 29.41
CA GLY A 15 -1.19 1.58 30.43
C GLY A 15 -2.48 2.22 29.89
N ARG A 16 -2.66 2.20 28.57
CA ARG A 16 -3.87 2.60 27.86
C ARG A 16 -4.92 1.50 27.90
N SER A 17 -6.20 1.88 27.88
CA SER A 17 -7.29 0.89 27.82
C SER A 17 -7.41 0.29 26.41
N LYS A 18 -7.86 -0.97 26.31
CA LYS A 18 -8.09 -1.61 25.01
C LYS A 18 -9.09 -0.83 24.16
N GLU A 19 -10.12 -0.26 24.80
CA GLU A 19 -11.15 0.55 24.14
C GLU A 19 -10.59 1.84 23.54
N GLU A 20 -9.66 2.48 24.24
CA GLU A 20 -8.96 3.68 23.76
C GLU A 20 -8.10 3.36 22.53
N VAL A 21 -7.28 2.32 22.61
CA VAL A 21 -6.43 1.88 21.49
C VAL A 21 -7.29 1.47 20.29
N LYS A 22 -8.38 0.73 20.52
CA LYS A 22 -9.33 0.35 19.48
C LYS A 22 -9.92 1.55 18.77
N ALA A 23 -10.29 2.61 19.50
CA ALA A 23 -10.85 3.82 18.91
C ALA A 23 -9.83 4.53 18.00
N GLU A 24 -8.56 4.60 18.42
CA GLU A 24 -7.49 5.20 17.61
C GLU A 24 -7.13 4.37 16.39
N LEU A 25 -7.03 3.04 16.54
CA LEU A 25 -6.83 2.13 15.41
C LEU A 25 -7.96 2.28 14.40
N THR A 26 -9.21 2.34 14.85
CA THR A 26 -10.38 2.55 13.98
C THR A 26 -10.25 3.87 13.21
N ALA A 27 -9.96 4.97 13.91
CA ALA A 27 -9.82 6.29 13.30
C ALA A 27 -8.67 6.38 12.29
N TYR A 28 -7.56 5.70 12.56
CA TYR A 28 -6.43 5.59 11.65
C TYR A 28 -6.80 4.78 10.39
N PHE A 29 -7.33 3.58 10.57
CA PHE A 29 -7.63 2.68 9.45
C PHE A 29 -8.80 3.16 8.59
N ASP A 30 -9.75 3.91 9.14
CA ASP A 30 -10.79 4.57 8.34
C ASP A 30 -10.19 5.60 7.37
N LYS A 31 -9.22 6.40 7.84
CA LYS A 31 -8.50 7.35 6.98
C LYS A 31 -7.64 6.63 5.93
N TYR A 32 -6.92 5.59 6.35
CA TYR A 32 -6.13 4.75 5.43
C TYR A 32 -7.01 4.15 4.34
N ARG A 33 -8.16 3.55 4.71
CA ARG A 33 -9.09 2.94 3.76
C ARG A 33 -9.67 3.96 2.79
N ALA A 34 -10.03 5.15 3.27
CA ALA A 34 -10.51 6.23 2.39
C ALA A 34 -9.44 6.67 1.36
N ILE A 35 -8.17 6.73 1.75
CA ILE A 35 -7.06 7.00 0.82
C ILE A 35 -6.90 5.86 -0.19
N HIS A 36 -6.89 4.61 0.30
CA HIS A 36 -6.74 3.43 -0.55
C HIS A 36 -7.88 3.32 -1.57
N GLU A 37 -9.14 3.43 -1.15
CA GLU A 37 -10.30 3.35 -2.04
C GLU A 37 -10.29 4.42 -3.14
N ASP A 38 -9.96 5.66 -2.78
CA ASP A 38 -9.86 6.78 -3.72
C ASP A 38 -8.75 6.55 -4.75
N VAL A 39 -7.51 6.35 -4.28
CA VAL A 39 -6.37 6.22 -5.19
C VAL A 39 -6.43 4.92 -5.99
N ASN A 40 -6.77 3.79 -5.37
CA ASN A 40 -6.92 2.52 -6.10
C ASN A 40 -8.07 2.58 -7.11
N GLY A 41 -9.18 3.26 -6.80
CA GLY A 41 -10.25 3.51 -7.75
C GLY A 41 -9.75 4.25 -9.01
N ARG A 42 -8.87 5.23 -8.83
CA ARG A 42 -8.23 5.96 -9.94
C ARG A 42 -7.22 5.09 -10.70
N ILE A 43 -6.44 4.25 -10.01
CA ILE A 43 -5.50 3.29 -10.63
C ILE A 43 -6.27 2.30 -11.50
N VAL A 44 -7.34 1.69 -10.98
CA VAL A 44 -8.22 0.78 -11.74
C VAL A 44 -8.84 1.50 -12.94
N GLY A 45 -9.20 2.78 -12.78
CA GLY A 45 -9.72 3.63 -13.85
C GLY A 45 -8.74 3.87 -15.00
N LEU A 46 -7.42 3.71 -14.80
CA LEU A 46 -6.42 3.83 -15.87
C LEU A 46 -6.65 2.80 -16.98
N LYS A 47 -7.20 1.62 -16.67
CA LYS A 47 -7.50 0.60 -17.68
C LYS A 47 -8.52 1.08 -18.70
N THR A 48 -9.50 1.88 -18.26
CA THR A 48 -10.49 2.47 -19.14
C THR A 48 -9.91 3.66 -19.92
N LYS A 49 -9.04 4.45 -19.30
CA LYS A 49 -8.37 5.59 -19.94
C LYS A 49 -7.37 5.17 -21.02
N TYR A 50 -6.66 4.07 -20.79
CA TYR A 50 -5.58 3.57 -21.65
C TYR A 50 -5.81 2.10 -22.06
N PRO A 51 -6.83 1.80 -22.87
CA PRO A 51 -7.20 0.42 -23.19
C PRO A 51 -6.10 -0.38 -23.92
N GLN A 52 -5.16 0.31 -24.59
CA GLN A 52 -4.02 -0.31 -25.28
C GLN A 52 -2.68 -0.03 -24.58
N GLY A 53 -2.70 0.75 -23.50
CA GLY A 53 -1.51 1.16 -22.76
C GLY A 53 -1.46 0.64 -21.33
N TYR A 54 -2.59 0.21 -20.78
CA TYR A 54 -2.65 -0.39 -19.45
C TYR A 54 -1.79 -1.65 -19.42
N LEU A 55 -1.03 -1.82 -18.33
CA LEU A 55 -0.05 -2.90 -18.14
C LEU A 55 -0.68 -4.29 -18.05
N ASP A 56 -1.25 -4.76 -19.16
CA ASP A 56 -1.44 -6.18 -19.40
C ASP A 56 -0.19 -6.70 -20.11
N LEU A 57 0.83 -7.03 -19.32
CA LEU A 57 2.08 -7.58 -19.83
C LEU A 57 1.93 -8.97 -20.45
N ALA A 58 0.75 -9.60 -20.33
CA ALA A 58 0.46 -10.93 -20.86
C ALA A 58 0.18 -10.91 -22.37
N ASP A 59 -0.36 -9.82 -22.92
CA ASP A 59 -0.54 -9.64 -24.36
C ASP A 59 -0.04 -8.26 -24.85
N LYS A 60 1.22 -8.23 -25.27
CA LYS A 60 1.88 -7.03 -25.79
C LYS A 60 1.62 -6.79 -27.28
N SER A 61 0.88 -7.67 -27.96
CA SER A 61 0.62 -7.55 -29.41
C SER A 61 -0.30 -6.38 -29.75
N VAL A 62 -1.12 -5.96 -28.79
CA VAL A 62 -2.04 -4.84 -28.90
C VAL A 62 -1.54 -3.57 -28.20
N ALA A 63 -0.31 -3.60 -27.66
CA ALA A 63 0.25 -2.49 -26.90
C ALA A 63 0.58 -1.29 -27.80
N ASP A 64 0.19 -0.09 -27.37
CA ASP A 64 0.63 1.17 -27.95
C ASP A 64 1.68 1.81 -27.04
N LEU A 65 2.91 2.02 -27.54
CA LEU A 65 4.02 2.49 -26.72
C LEU A 65 3.74 3.84 -26.06
N GLN A 66 3.08 4.76 -26.75
CA GLN A 66 2.79 6.07 -26.20
C GLN A 66 1.74 5.97 -25.09
N GLN A 67 0.66 5.21 -25.32
CA GLN A 67 -0.32 4.94 -24.27
C GLN A 67 0.29 4.18 -23.09
N THR A 68 1.26 3.28 -23.30
CA THR A 68 1.97 2.61 -22.20
C THR A 68 2.81 3.59 -21.39
N LYS A 69 3.53 4.52 -22.04
CA LYS A 69 4.25 5.60 -21.34
C LYS A 69 3.28 6.45 -20.52
N ASP A 70 2.18 6.88 -21.13
CA ASP A 70 1.20 7.74 -20.48
C ASP A 70 0.47 7.03 -19.34
N SER A 71 0.10 5.76 -19.51
CA SER A 71 -0.53 4.96 -18.45
C SER A 71 0.40 4.76 -17.27
N TYR A 72 1.68 4.48 -17.52
CA TYR A 72 2.64 4.22 -16.46
C TYR A 72 3.05 5.48 -15.72
N ARG A 73 3.13 6.63 -16.42
CA ARG A 73 3.35 7.94 -15.81
C ARG A 73 2.22 8.29 -14.85
N ASP A 74 0.97 8.10 -15.28
CA ASP A 74 -0.20 8.32 -14.43
C ASP A 74 -0.23 7.35 -13.24
N TYR A 75 0.09 6.07 -13.47
CA TYR A 75 0.20 5.07 -12.40
C TYR A 75 1.26 5.46 -11.36
N ALA A 76 2.47 5.82 -11.79
CA ALA A 76 3.56 6.20 -10.88
C ALA A 76 3.18 7.44 -10.04
N ALA A 77 2.55 8.44 -10.67
CA ALA A 77 2.07 9.63 -9.95
C ALA A 77 0.97 9.30 -8.92
N LEU A 78 0.06 8.38 -9.23
CA LEU A 78 -0.96 7.91 -8.29
C LEU A 78 -0.35 7.12 -7.13
N PHE A 79 0.65 6.28 -7.40
CA PHE A 79 1.36 5.53 -6.36
C PHE A 79 2.10 6.49 -5.41
N ASP A 80 2.75 7.53 -5.93
CA ASP A 80 3.40 8.56 -5.12
C ASP A 80 2.37 9.38 -4.30
N GLU A 81 1.20 9.66 -4.88
CA GLU A 81 0.09 10.30 -4.17
C GLU A 81 -0.40 9.42 -3.00
N PHE A 82 -0.53 8.11 -3.21
CA PHE A 82 -0.90 7.16 -2.17
C PHE A 82 0.12 7.15 -1.03
N ASP A 83 1.41 6.92 -1.33
CA ASP A 83 2.49 6.89 -0.34
C ASP A 83 2.54 8.20 0.46
N SER A 84 2.47 9.35 -0.22
CA SER A 84 2.48 10.66 0.42
C SER A 84 1.30 10.86 1.38
N ARG A 85 0.08 10.47 0.96
CA ARG A 85 -1.13 10.62 1.78
C ARG A 85 -1.13 9.68 2.98
N VAL A 86 -0.63 8.44 2.83
CA VAL A 86 -0.51 7.49 3.95
C VAL A 86 0.56 7.93 4.93
N ARG A 87 1.72 8.43 4.47
CA ARG A 87 2.77 8.98 5.34
C ARG A 87 2.33 10.20 6.16
N ALA A 88 1.35 10.94 5.65
CA ALA A 88 0.76 12.08 6.36
C ALA A 88 -0.22 11.66 7.48
N LEU A 89 -0.57 10.37 7.58
CA LEU A 89 -1.32 9.84 8.71
C LEU A 89 -0.42 9.73 9.93
N ASP A 90 -1.03 9.90 11.11
CA ASP A 90 -0.38 9.73 12.40
C ASP A 90 -0.81 8.37 12.97
N PRO A 91 -0.02 7.30 12.78
CA PRO A 91 -0.38 5.98 13.28
C PRO A 91 -0.29 5.94 14.81
N PRO A 92 -1.23 5.27 15.50
CA PRO A 92 -1.13 5.11 16.94
C PRO A 92 0.12 4.31 17.32
N PRO A 93 0.72 4.55 18.51
CA PRO A 93 2.01 3.97 18.92
C PRO A 93 2.09 2.45 18.75
N GLU A 94 0.98 1.75 18.98
CA GLU A 94 0.87 0.30 18.96
C GLU A 94 1.11 -0.33 17.58
N ILE A 95 0.97 0.46 16.50
CA ILE A 95 1.24 0.03 15.12
C ILE A 95 2.27 0.89 14.41
N SER A 96 2.77 1.97 15.01
CA SER A 96 3.62 2.96 14.34
C SER A 96 4.87 2.34 13.69
N ASP A 97 5.55 1.43 14.39
CA ASP A 97 6.72 0.72 13.84
C ASP A 97 6.37 -0.23 12.69
N LEU A 98 5.20 -0.86 12.73
CA LEU A 98 4.72 -1.73 11.65
C LEU A 98 4.32 -0.90 10.42
N VAL A 99 3.60 0.20 10.63
CA VAL A 99 3.23 1.15 9.59
C VAL A 99 4.48 1.72 8.93
N LYS A 100 5.49 2.11 9.71
CA LYS A 100 6.78 2.57 9.17
C LYS A 100 7.44 1.52 8.28
N GLN A 101 7.48 0.26 8.72
CA GLN A 101 8.05 -0.82 7.93
C GLN A 101 7.27 -1.07 6.62
N VAL A 102 5.94 -0.96 6.65
CA VAL A 102 5.12 -1.04 5.42
C VAL A 102 5.52 0.07 4.46
N LEU A 103 5.61 1.30 4.95
CA LEU A 103 5.96 2.46 4.13
C LEU A 103 7.40 2.40 3.60
N ASP A 104 8.33 1.84 4.35
CA ASP A 104 9.70 1.63 3.88
C ASP A 104 9.75 0.56 2.76
N ALA A 105 8.91 -0.48 2.84
CA ALA A 105 8.76 -1.48 1.77
C ALA A 105 8.06 -0.91 0.53
N ASP A 106 6.99 -0.13 0.70
CA ASP A 106 6.31 0.59 -0.38
C ASP A 106 7.25 1.57 -1.10
N GLN A 107 8.17 2.20 -0.36
CA GLN A 107 9.18 3.08 -0.96
C GLN A 107 10.15 2.32 -1.87
N ALA A 108 10.53 1.09 -1.51
CA ALA A 108 11.33 0.24 -2.38
C ALA A 108 10.56 -0.13 -3.67
N VAL A 109 9.26 -0.40 -3.56
CA VAL A 109 8.38 -0.61 -4.71
C VAL A 109 8.29 0.65 -5.59
N SER A 110 8.11 1.84 -4.99
CA SER A 110 8.09 3.13 -5.69
C SER A 110 9.38 3.36 -6.47
N ALA A 111 10.54 3.18 -5.83
CA ALA A 111 11.84 3.39 -6.46
C ALA A 111 12.04 2.51 -7.71
N ILE A 112 11.62 1.24 -7.65
CA ILE A 112 11.68 0.33 -8.79
C ILE A 112 10.70 0.76 -9.90
N ASN A 113 9.50 1.23 -9.53
CA ASN A 113 8.54 1.76 -10.49
C ASN A 113 9.04 3.04 -11.17
N HIS A 114 9.75 3.93 -10.46
CA HIS A 114 10.38 5.12 -11.05
C HIS A 114 11.53 4.77 -11.99
N ASP A 115 12.34 3.76 -11.66
CA ASP A 115 13.37 3.24 -12.55
C ASP A 115 12.76 2.66 -13.84
N ARG A 116 11.70 1.85 -13.70
CA ARG A 116 10.92 1.34 -14.84
C ARG A 116 10.33 2.47 -15.68
N LEU A 117 9.83 3.53 -15.05
CA LEU A 117 9.27 4.69 -15.75
C LEU A 117 10.36 5.39 -16.55
N THR A 118 11.53 5.60 -15.95
CA THR A 118 12.69 6.20 -16.63
C THR A 118 13.09 5.40 -17.88
N LYS A 119 13.16 4.06 -17.74
CA LYS A 119 13.47 3.16 -18.87
C LYS A 119 12.36 3.19 -19.93
N LEU A 120 11.10 3.23 -19.52
CA LEU A 120 9.95 3.30 -20.41
C LEU A 120 9.90 4.62 -21.18
N GLU A 121 10.21 5.75 -20.54
CA GLU A 121 10.31 7.06 -21.22
C GLU A 121 11.40 7.04 -22.30
N ALA A 122 12.52 6.37 -22.04
CA ALA A 122 13.60 6.18 -23.00
C ALA A 122 13.30 5.17 -24.12
N ALA A 123 12.30 4.30 -23.94
CA ALA A 123 11.98 3.25 -24.90
C ALA A 123 11.54 3.83 -26.25
N SER A 124 12.03 3.23 -27.32
CA SER A 124 11.74 3.62 -28.71
C SER A 124 10.75 2.68 -29.40
N SER A 125 10.54 1.49 -28.84
CA SER A 125 9.65 0.47 -29.39
C SER A 125 9.01 -0.40 -28.30
N THR A 126 7.90 -1.07 -28.63
CA THR A 126 7.23 -2.03 -27.74
C THR A 126 8.06 -3.29 -27.49
N ALA A 127 9.07 -3.58 -28.30
CA ALA A 127 9.98 -4.71 -28.11
C ALA A 127 10.80 -4.59 -26.81
N GLU A 128 11.01 -3.37 -26.32
CA GLU A 128 11.78 -3.10 -25.10
C GLU A 128 10.97 -3.36 -23.81
N LEU A 129 9.64 -3.41 -23.90
CA LEU A 129 8.76 -3.60 -22.73
C LEU A 129 9.06 -4.91 -21.99
N GLY A 130 9.48 -5.95 -22.72
CA GLY A 130 9.82 -7.24 -22.12
C GLY A 130 11.02 -7.18 -21.17
N SER A 131 12.04 -6.38 -21.48
CA SER A 131 13.21 -6.21 -20.60
C SER A 131 12.96 -5.19 -19.50
N ILE A 132 12.17 -4.15 -19.76
CA ILE A 132 11.82 -3.12 -18.77
C ILE A 132 10.99 -3.73 -17.62
N PHE A 133 10.03 -4.58 -17.96
CA PHE A 133 9.13 -5.23 -17.00
C PHE A 133 9.47 -6.71 -16.77
N ALA A 134 10.74 -7.09 -17.00
CA ALA A 134 11.21 -8.41 -16.61
C ALA A 134 11.05 -8.60 -15.09
N GLU A 135 10.98 -9.87 -14.67
CA GLU A 135 10.94 -10.22 -13.26
C GLU A 135 12.12 -9.61 -12.52
N ASP A 136 11.81 -8.89 -11.44
CA ASP A 136 12.80 -8.25 -10.57
C ASP A 136 12.66 -8.86 -9.17
N PRO A 137 13.64 -9.67 -8.72
CA PRO A 137 13.59 -10.28 -7.40
C PRO A 137 13.49 -9.27 -6.25
N ALA A 138 14.04 -8.07 -6.40
CA ALA A 138 13.93 -7.03 -5.39
C ALA A 138 12.51 -6.45 -5.35
N PHE A 139 11.86 -6.31 -6.51
CA PHE A 139 10.46 -5.93 -6.59
C PHE A 139 9.57 -6.98 -5.92
N THR A 140 9.73 -8.26 -6.29
CA THR A 140 8.97 -9.36 -5.70
C THR A 140 9.16 -9.42 -4.18
N ALA A 141 10.41 -9.31 -3.70
CA ALA A 141 10.69 -9.30 -2.27
C ALA A 141 10.08 -8.10 -1.54
N ALA A 142 10.08 -6.91 -2.14
CA ALA A 142 9.47 -5.72 -1.55
C ALA A 142 7.93 -5.86 -1.46
N VAL A 143 7.30 -6.39 -2.51
CA VAL A 143 5.86 -6.71 -2.51
C VAL A 143 5.54 -7.76 -1.44
N ASP A 144 6.27 -8.88 -1.39
CA ASP A 144 6.06 -9.93 -0.40
C ASP A 144 6.24 -9.40 1.04
N ARG A 145 7.24 -8.54 1.26
CA ARG A 145 7.45 -7.88 2.55
C ARG A 145 6.29 -6.98 2.94
N THR A 146 5.72 -6.25 1.98
CA THR A 146 4.53 -5.40 2.19
C THR A 146 3.32 -6.25 2.60
N VAL A 147 3.09 -7.37 1.93
CA VAL A 147 2.01 -8.33 2.25
C VAL A 147 2.19 -8.91 3.67
N GLU A 148 3.40 -9.33 4.02
CA GLU A 148 3.73 -9.87 5.34
C GLU A 148 3.47 -8.85 6.47
N LEU A 149 3.91 -7.60 6.26
CA LEU A 149 3.74 -6.52 7.23
C LEU A 149 2.28 -6.08 7.35
N CYS A 150 1.54 -6.04 6.24
CA CYS A 150 0.09 -5.78 6.26
C CYS A 150 -0.65 -6.88 7.04
N THR A 151 -0.28 -8.15 6.86
CA THR A 151 -0.84 -9.26 7.65
C THR A 151 -0.51 -9.09 9.14
N SER A 152 0.71 -8.65 9.45
CA SER A 152 1.13 -8.36 10.83
C SER A 152 0.36 -7.20 11.45
N LEU A 153 -0.01 -6.18 10.67
CA LEU A 153 -0.90 -5.09 11.12
C LEU A 153 -2.30 -5.62 11.47
N ILE A 154 -2.87 -6.49 10.65
CA ILE A 154 -4.16 -7.15 10.92
C ILE A 154 -4.09 -7.96 12.22
N ASP A 155 -3.02 -8.74 12.41
CA ASP A 155 -2.87 -9.55 13.62
C ASP A 155 -2.61 -8.69 14.87
N ARG A 156 -1.91 -7.57 14.74
CA ARG A 156 -1.76 -6.59 15.83
C ARG A 156 -3.10 -5.95 16.20
N ALA A 157 -3.92 -5.57 15.22
CA ALA A 157 -5.25 -5.00 15.46
C ALA A 157 -6.17 -5.95 16.26
N LYS A 158 -6.12 -7.26 15.98
CA LYS A 158 -6.90 -8.28 16.70
C LYS A 158 -6.62 -8.32 18.20
N GLN A 159 -5.43 -7.95 18.65
CA GLN A 159 -5.08 -7.92 20.09
C GLN A 159 -5.93 -6.91 20.88
N TYR A 160 -6.49 -5.92 20.17
CA TYR A 160 -7.34 -4.85 20.70
C TYR A 160 -8.82 -5.04 20.35
N ASP A 161 -9.24 -6.28 20.04
CA ASP A 161 -10.61 -6.64 19.68
C ASP A 161 -11.14 -5.81 18.48
N TYR A 162 -10.24 -5.45 17.56
CA TYR A 162 -10.53 -4.76 16.32
C TYR A 162 -10.27 -5.70 15.13
N GLU A 163 -11.32 -5.98 14.36
CA GLU A 163 -11.21 -6.74 13.12
C GLU A 163 -10.86 -5.79 11.98
N LEU A 164 -9.59 -5.82 11.59
CA LEU A 164 -9.09 -5.07 10.47
C LEU A 164 -9.19 -5.90 9.19
N ASP A 165 -9.95 -5.41 8.22
CA ASP A 165 -9.97 -5.92 6.86
C ASP A 165 -9.21 -4.95 5.95
N LEU A 166 -7.98 -5.32 5.59
CA LEU A 166 -7.14 -4.61 4.64
C LEU A 166 -6.88 -5.50 3.42
N PRO A 167 -6.98 -4.96 2.19
CA PRO A 167 -6.52 -5.66 1.01
C PRO A 167 -4.98 -5.70 1.00
N CYS A 168 -4.39 -6.68 1.70
CA CYS A 168 -2.93 -6.83 1.74
C CYS A 168 -2.32 -7.26 0.40
N ARG A 169 -3.15 -7.65 -0.57
CA ARG A 169 -2.81 -7.81 -1.99
C ARG A 169 -3.76 -6.93 -2.80
N GLY A 170 -3.21 -5.95 -3.51
CA GLY A 170 -3.92 -5.05 -4.41
C GLY A 170 -3.00 -4.63 -5.53
#